data_AF-A0A2D8U7B6-F1
#
_entry.id   AF-A0A2D8U7B6-F1
#
_cell.length_a   1.000
_cell.length_b   1.000
_cell.length_c   1.000
_cell.angle_alpha   90.00
_cell.angle_beta   90.00
_cell.angle_gamma   90.00
#
_symmetry.space_group_name_H-M   'P 1'
#
loop_
_entity.id
_entity.type
_entity.pdbx_description
1 polymer ?
#
loop_
_entity_poly.entity_id
_entity_poly.type
_entity_poly.pdbx_seq_one_letter_code
_entity_poly.pdbx_strand_id
1 'polypeptide(L)'
;MLDKPKRDPALIRKIKNWAYENLPITKEATVSVMELQCHEQDCPPLETVIAVMEQGLETRQCKFHKPITEVTQKDFEYVKLDSTSRA
;
A
#
# COMPACT_ATOMS: atom_id res chain seq x y z
N MET A 1 -15.40 -23.43 7.88
CA MET A 1 -14.00 -23.35 7.39
C MET A 1 -13.66 -21.88 7.31
N LEU A 2 -12.60 -21.43 7.97
CA LEU A 2 -12.20 -20.01 7.94
C LEU A 2 -11.27 -19.83 6.75
N ASP A 3 -11.82 -19.39 5.61
CA ASP A 3 -11.04 -18.95 4.45
C ASP A 3 -10.23 -17.72 4.87
N LYS A 4 -9.07 -17.96 5.49
CA LYS A 4 -8.09 -16.90 5.71
C LYS A 4 -7.78 -16.32 4.33
N PRO A 5 -7.93 -15.00 4.12
CA PRO A 5 -7.43 -14.38 2.90
C PRO A 5 -5.92 -14.61 2.88
N LYS A 6 -5.50 -15.64 2.15
CA LYS A 6 -4.09 -15.97 1.96
C LYS A 6 -3.54 -14.80 1.16
N ARG A 7 -2.81 -13.90 1.84
CA ARG A 7 -2.00 -12.85 1.24
C ARG A 7 -1.33 -13.42 -0.01
N ASP A 8 -1.85 -13.07 -1.19
CA ASP A 8 -1.35 -13.63 -2.44
C ASP A 8 -0.01 -12.96 -2.76
N PRO A 9 1.11 -13.70 -2.71
CA PRO A 9 2.42 -13.12 -2.99
C PRO A 9 2.52 -12.57 -4.42
N ALA A 10 1.75 -13.10 -5.38
CA ALA A 10 1.71 -12.56 -6.74
C ALA A 10 1.06 -11.19 -6.78
N LEU A 11 -0.01 -10.99 -6.01
CA LEU A 11 -0.71 -9.72 -5.91
C LEU A 11 0.15 -8.66 -5.21
N ILE A 12 0.84 -9.03 -4.13
CA ILE A 12 1.80 -8.14 -3.46
C ILE A 12 2.91 -7.70 -4.43
N ARG A 13 3.45 -8.62 -5.24
CA ARG A 13 4.47 -8.29 -6.24
C ARG A 13 3.95 -7.31 -7.30
N LYS A 14 2.72 -7.50 -7.79
CA LYS A 14 2.10 -6.56 -8.74
C LYS A 14 1.98 -5.16 -8.16
N ILE A 15 1.47 -5.05 -6.93
CA ILE A 15 1.34 -3.77 -6.23
C ILE A 15 2.70 -3.09 -6.04
N LYS A 16 3.74 -3.84 -5.68
CA LYS A 16 5.10 -3.29 -5.59
C LYS A 16 5.58 -2.76 -6.95
N ASN A 17 5.36 -3.50 -8.03
CA ASN A 17 5.74 -3.05 -9.37
C ASN A 17 5.01 -1.75 -9.74
N TRP A 18 3.70 -1.68 -9.51
CA TRP A 18 2.94 -0.45 -9.73
C TRP A 18 3.44 0.71 -8.88
N ALA A 19 3.85 0.46 -7.63
CA ALA A 19 4.48 1.47 -6.79
C ALA A 19 5.77 2.01 -7.43
N TYR A 20 6.68 1.15 -7.92
CA TYR A 20 7.90 1.59 -8.60
C TYR A 20 7.65 2.29 -9.95
N GLU A 21 6.56 1.94 -10.64
CA GLU A 21 6.23 2.53 -11.94
C GLU A 21 5.51 3.88 -11.84
N ASN A 22 4.68 4.07 -10.82
CA ASN A 22 3.76 5.22 -10.72
C ASN A 22 4.12 6.20 -9.60
N LEU A 23 4.91 5.78 -8.60
CA LEU A 23 5.32 6.65 -7.50
C LEU A 23 6.73 7.21 -7.73
N PRO A 24 7.02 8.43 -7.26
CA PRO A 24 8.33 9.04 -7.37
C PRO A 24 9.30 8.46 -6.33
N ILE A 25 9.70 7.19 -6.53
CA ILE A 25 10.55 6.41 -5.62
C ILE A 25 11.74 5.81 -6.37
N THR A 26 12.88 5.68 -5.71
CA THR A 26 14.07 5.04 -6.28
C THR A 26 13.93 3.52 -6.36
N LYS A 27 14.75 2.88 -7.19
CA LYS A 27 14.80 1.40 -7.26
C LYS A 27 15.37 0.75 -6.00
N GLU A 28 16.15 1.51 -5.24
CA GLU A 28 16.68 1.10 -3.93
C GLU A 28 15.65 1.25 -2.80
N ALA A 29 14.53 1.94 -3.06
CA ALA A 29 13.45 2.09 -2.11
C ALA A 29 12.92 0.73 -1.66
N THR A 30 12.78 0.54 -0.36
CA THR A 30 12.10 -0.63 0.19
C THR A 30 10.61 -0.36 0.24
N VAL A 31 9.85 -1.06 -0.61
CA VAL A 31 8.38 -0.98 -0.63
C VAL A 31 7.78 -2.11 0.22
N SER A 32 7.01 -1.72 1.23
CA SER A 32 6.23 -2.60 2.10
C SER A 32 4.73 -2.44 1.81
N VAL A 33 3.99 -3.54 1.72
CA VAL A 33 2.54 -3.54 1.48
C VAL A 33 1.87 -4.19 2.68
N MET A 34 0.96 -3.47 3.31
CA MET A 34 0.28 -3.84 4.55
C MET A 34 -1.22 -3.70 4.32
N GLU A 35 -2.01 -4.63 4.85
CA GLU A 35 -3.47 -4.51 4.88
C GLU A 35 -3.87 -4.32 6.35
N LEU A 36 -4.61 -3.26 6.64
CA LEU A 36 -5.08 -2.90 7.97
C LEU A 36 -6.59 -3.03 8.02
N GLN A 37 -7.10 -3.46 9.18
CA GLN A 37 -8.53 -3.57 9.37
C GLN A 37 -9.11 -2.22 9.82
N CYS A 38 -10.03 -1.66 9.03
CA CYS A 38 -10.83 -0.51 9.45
C CYS A 38 -11.99 -1.01 10.32
N HIS A 39 -12.13 -0.43 11.51
CA HIS A 39 -13.17 -0.79 12.49
C HIS A 39 -14.32 0.22 12.54
N GLU A 40 -14.50 1.02 11.48
CA GLU A 40 -15.56 2.03 11.40
C GLU A 40 -16.85 1.44 10.81
N GLN A 41 -18.00 1.91 11.31
CA GLN A 41 -19.32 1.32 11.05
C GLN A 41 -19.83 1.48 9.60
N ASP A 42 -19.17 2.29 8.76
CA ASP A 42 -19.57 2.58 7.36
C ASP A 42 -18.40 2.50 6.35
N CYS A 43 -17.26 1.92 6.73
CA CYS A 43 -16.09 1.78 5.84
C CYS A 43 -15.85 0.30 5.48
N PRO A 44 -15.33 -0.02 4.28
CA PRO A 44 -14.85 -1.37 4.00
C PRO A 44 -13.90 -1.82 5.12
N PRO A 45 -13.99 -3.08 5.58
CA PRO A 45 -13.30 -3.53 6.77
C PRO A 45 -11.78 -3.53 6.60
N LEU A 46 -11.24 -3.30 5.40
CA LEU A 46 -9.83 -3.42 5.09
C LEU A 46 -9.36 -2.21 4.27
N GLU A 47 -8.23 -1.64 4.67
CA GLU A 47 -7.47 -0.65 3.91
C GLU A 47 -6.08 -1.19 3.58
N THR A 48 -5.55 -0.82 2.42
CA THR A 48 -4.20 -1.18 2.00
C THR A 48 -3.27 0.00 2.17
N VAL A 49 -2.21 -0.17 2.95
CA VAL A 49 -1.15 0.82 3.15
C VAL A 49 0.12 0.36 2.47
N ILE A 50 0.70 1.22 1.65
CA ILE A 50 2.00 0.99 1.03
C ILE A 50 3.00 1.96 1.64
N ALA A 51 4.00 1.44 2.34
CA ALA A 51 5.10 2.24 2.90
C ALA A 51 6.33 2.12 2.01
N VAL A 52 6.98 3.26 1.77
CA VAL A 52 8.19 3.42 0.99
C VAL A 52 9.27 3.98 1.90
N MET A 53 10.34 3.21 2.07
CA MET A 53 11.50 3.58 2.86
C MET A 53 12.70 3.75 1.93
N GLU A 54 13.24 4.96 1.87
CA GLU A 54 14.40 5.30 1.05
C GLU A 54 15.52 5.82 1.95
N GLN A 55 16.75 5.44 1.65
CA GLN A 55 17.90 5.89 2.45
C GLN A 55 18.06 7.42 2.33
N GLY A 56 18.14 8.09 3.48
CA GLY A 56 18.30 9.55 3.54
C GLY A 56 17.02 10.36 3.29
N LEU A 57 15.87 9.70 3.13
CA LEU A 57 14.57 10.34 2.99
C LEU A 57 13.63 9.91 4.11
N GLU A 58 12.66 10.76 4.44
CA GLU A 58 11.59 10.37 5.36
C GLU A 58 10.78 9.21 4.80
N THR A 59 10.29 8.35 5.70
CA THR A 59 9.40 7.26 5.33
C THR A 59 8.09 7.85 4.83
N ARG A 60 7.77 7.53 3.58
CA ARG A 60 6.55 7.97 2.91
C ARG A 60 5.60 6.79 2.82
N GLN A 61 4.31 7.03 2.90
CA GLN A 61 3.32 5.99 2.71
C GLN A 61 2.11 6.52 1.95
N CYS A 62 1.42 5.63 1.26
CA CYS A 62 0.13 5.92 0.68
C CYS A 62 -0.91 4.92 1.17
N LYS A 63 -2.17 5.36 1.25
CA LYS A 63 -3.28 4.56 1.77
C LYS A 63 -4.37 4.43 0.72
N PHE A 64 -4.90 3.23 0.59
CA PHE A 64 -6.04 2.90 -0.24
C PHE A 64 -7.14 2.37 0.67
N HIS A 65 -8.29 3.05 0.70
CA HIS A 65 -9.46 2.66 1.50
C HIS A 65 -10.22 1.49 0.86
N LYS A 66 -9.49 0.40 0.57
CA LYS A 66 -9.97 -0.82 -0.07
C LYS A 66 -9.03 -1.99 0.26
N PRO A 67 -9.52 -3.24 0.22
CA PRO A 67 -8.68 -4.42 0.42
C PRO A 67 -7.63 -4.54 -0.68
N ILE A 68 -6.56 -5.27 -0.40
CA ILE A 68 -5.42 -5.42 -1.31
C ILE A 68 -5.87 -6.01 -2.66
N THR A 69 -6.88 -6.89 -2.64
CA THR A 69 -7.46 -7.55 -3.81
C THR A 69 -8.17 -6.59 -4.78
N GLU A 70 -8.59 -5.42 -4.30
CA GLU A 70 -9.28 -4.40 -5.10
C GLU A 70 -8.35 -3.25 -5.52
N VAL A 71 -7.11 -3.24 -5.04
CA VAL A 71 -6.10 -2.26 -5.48
C VAL A 71 -5.71 -2.55 -6.92
N THR A 72 -5.82 -1.53 -7.76
CA THR A 72 -5.48 -1.57 -9.18
C THR A 72 -4.39 -0.56 -9.51
N GLN A 73 -3.76 -0.72 -10.67
CA GLN A 73 -2.77 0.24 -11.16
C GLN A 73 -3.32 1.67 -11.23
N LYS A 74 -4.59 1.85 -11.67
CA LYS A 74 -5.23 3.17 -11.77
C LYS A 74 -5.34 3.89 -10.44
N ASP A 75 -5.44 3.15 -9.34
CA ASP A 75 -5.49 3.77 -8.01
C ASP A 75 -4.20 4.54 -7.70
N PHE A 76 -3.06 4.12 -8.25
CA PHE A 76 -1.78 4.81 -8.08
C PHE A 76 -1.72 6.15 -8.84
N GLU A 77 -2.58 6.38 -9.82
CA GLU A 77 -2.65 7.66 -10.54
C GLU A 77 -3.23 8.77 -9.67
N TYR A 78 -4.07 8.41 -8.70
CA TYR A 78 -4.77 9.35 -7.81
C TYR A 78 -4.20 9.38 -6.39
N VAL A 79 -3.38 8.39 -6.03
CA VAL A 79 -2.82 8.28 -4.68
C VAL A 79 -1.66 9.26 -4.48
N LYS A 80 -1.49 9.74 -3.24
CA LYS A 80 -0.37 10.61 -2.85
C LYS A 80 0.52 9.90 -1.85
N LEU A 81 1.82 10.13 -1.96
CA LEU A 81 2.79 9.72 -0.96
C LEU A 81 2.79 10.76 0.16
N ASP A 82 2.23 10.40 1.30
CA ASP A 82 2.27 11.22 2.50
C ASP A 82 3.53 10.87 3.30
N SER A 83 4.35 11.87 3.63
CA SER A 83 5.43 11.69 4.59
C SER A 83 4.80 11.47 5.96
N THR A 84 4.96 10.26 6.51
CA THR A 84 4.54 9.99 7.88
C THR A 84 5.62 10.54 8.78
N SER A 85 5.50 11.80 9.16
CA SER A 85 6.23 12.38 10.28
C SER A 85 5.73 11.69 11.55
N ARG A 86 6.29 10.53 11.86
CA ARG A 86 6.19 9.96 13.20
C ARG A 86 7.18 10.75 14.07
N ALA A 87 6.69 11.90 14.56
CA ALA A 87 7.27 12.59 15.71
C ALA A 87 7.11 11.74 16.97
#